data_AF-A0A518FSE4-F1
#
_entry.id   AF-A0A518FSE4-F1
#
_cell.length_a   1.000
_cell.length_b   1.000
_cell.length_c   1.000
_cell.angle_alpha   90.00
_cell.angle_beta   90.00
_cell.angle_gamma   90.00
#
_symmetry.space_group_name_H-M   'P 1'
#
loop_
_entity.id
_entity.type
_entity.pdbx_description
1 polymer ?
#
loop_
_entity_poly.entity_id
_entity_poly.type
_entity_poly.pdbx_seq_one_letter_code
_entity_poly.pdbx_strand_id
1 'polypeptide(L)'
;MKELSVRQSRCSYEALSVIEVPAARITGLFLLVVGLFISDSAMLCGQTAAPSNPPQANPDAKAQEKALNEYKPLMTEDEAVKFRKTKLRDFDEVLRGGKINGNADKKLIADGARYQLYLMTFKNDPNKPENPTDLKKLRANILRDIQFSGRVSGNFQARELYLEELTKLAPDLFDNHRLVRFSAVVLLSELDLKDEDRRKKTKRTAYTLAYAPLLKVVESETQPVEVKIVAANGLGRIGEMGEPSNALRVKIAEALIPQIKNSLKEHSWYQRSLIDALGSLGITDNLARQPVVVDALLDVMKDPKRTWGVRTAAAYNIGKLPLNARSDIKLITYSIVDLTRKMVNEYNKNNNARFWKRCFWNVYLAFKPLAPGMDNGLTQKKVNQTVVNDAYKQIIKPVATIVQPGNPPKIGAAVTKSMDDWLKKNLPKNFRVAPVQAQPKNQQVAEGSK
;
A
#
# COMPACT_ATOMS: atom_id res chain seq x y z
N MET A 1 16.19 -10.22 -1.73
CA MET A 1 15.23 -10.02 -0.62
C MET A 1 15.51 -8.81 0.29
N LYS A 2 16.51 -7.93 0.02
CA LYS A 2 16.72 -6.66 0.76
C LYS A 2 15.77 -5.51 0.36
N GLU A 3 14.93 -5.65 -0.67
CA GLU A 3 14.08 -4.56 -1.21
C GLU A 3 12.65 -4.50 -0.64
N LEU A 4 12.23 -5.42 0.24
CA LEU A 4 10.89 -5.37 0.87
C LEU A 4 10.78 -4.34 2.03
N SER A 5 11.84 -3.57 2.29
CA SER A 5 11.97 -2.62 3.41
C SER A 5 11.66 -1.15 3.05
N VAL A 6 11.34 -0.83 1.79
CA VAL A 6 11.34 0.57 1.30
C VAL A 6 10.30 1.48 1.97
N ARG A 7 9.22 0.94 2.56
CA ARG A 7 8.25 1.74 3.35
C ARG A 7 8.67 2.02 4.80
N GLN A 8 9.61 1.27 5.39
CA GLN A 8 10.02 1.51 6.79
C GLN A 8 11.14 2.56 6.91
N SER A 9 11.99 2.74 5.90
CA SER A 9 13.11 3.69 5.99
C SER A 9 12.82 5.11 5.50
N ARG A 10 11.83 5.34 4.63
CA ARG A 10 11.57 6.68 4.08
C ARG A 10 10.71 7.58 4.97
N CYS A 11 9.84 7.02 5.82
CA CYS A 11 9.03 7.81 6.76
C CYS A 11 9.82 8.38 7.94
N SER A 12 11.04 7.89 8.21
CA SER A 12 11.88 8.40 9.31
C SER A 12 12.66 9.66 8.94
N TYR A 13 12.78 9.98 7.64
CA TYR A 13 13.58 11.13 7.18
C TYR A 13 12.76 12.42 7.01
N GLU A 14 11.45 12.32 6.79
CA GLU A 14 10.58 13.50 6.57
C GLU A 14 10.10 14.16 7.87
N ALA A 15 10.20 13.49 9.01
CA ALA A 15 9.78 14.03 10.30
C ALA A 15 10.83 14.93 10.99
N LEU A 16 12.04 15.08 10.42
CA LEU A 16 13.15 15.83 11.05
C LEU A 16 13.52 17.14 10.36
N SER A 17 12.78 17.61 9.33
CA SER A 17 13.14 18.84 8.59
C SER A 17 12.10 19.96 8.66
N VAL A 18 11.23 19.99 9.65
CA VAL A 18 10.28 21.11 9.85
C VAL A 18 10.37 21.65 11.27
N ILE A 19 11.44 22.38 11.57
CA ILE A 19 11.47 23.37 12.65
C ILE A 19 12.38 24.52 12.18
N GLU A 20 11.77 25.60 11.67
CA GLU A 20 12.40 26.92 11.66
C GLU A 20 12.11 27.56 13.03
N VAL A 21 13.14 27.80 13.85
CA VAL A 21 13.09 28.75 14.98
C VAL A 21 14.40 29.53 14.99
N PRO A 22 14.37 30.87 15.14
CA PRO A 22 15.54 31.74 15.07
C PRO A 22 16.45 31.57 16.30
N ALA A 23 17.70 31.98 16.12
CA ALA A 23 18.78 31.84 17.08
C ALA A 23 18.52 32.53 18.43
N ALA A 24 18.64 31.77 19.52
CA ALA A 24 19.09 32.28 20.82
C ALA A 24 19.72 31.13 21.62
N ARG A 25 21.00 31.32 21.97
CA ARG A 25 21.79 30.42 22.83
C ARG A 25 21.21 30.39 24.25
N ILE A 26 20.75 29.23 24.73
CA ILE A 26 20.82 28.86 26.16
C ILE A 26 21.08 27.34 26.26
N THR A 27 22.15 27.03 26.96
CA THR A 27 22.66 25.73 27.42
C THR A 27 21.62 24.86 28.16
N GLY A 28 21.60 23.55 27.87
CA GLY A 28 20.91 22.56 28.70
C GLY A 28 20.77 21.18 28.06
N LEU A 29 21.63 20.24 28.49
CA LEU A 29 21.58 18.77 28.36
C LEU A 29 20.44 18.15 27.51
N PHE A 30 20.78 17.52 26.38
CA PHE A 30 19.99 16.43 25.79
C PHE A 30 20.88 15.19 25.63
N LEU A 31 20.54 14.14 26.37
CA LEU A 31 21.11 12.81 26.25
C LEU A 31 20.71 12.19 24.91
N LEU A 32 21.73 11.87 24.12
CA LEU A 32 21.73 11.06 22.91
C LEU A 32 21.25 9.63 23.24
N VAL A 33 20.11 9.20 22.68
CA VAL A 33 19.79 7.78 22.50
C VAL A 33 19.24 7.57 21.10
N VAL A 34 20.15 7.49 20.13
CA VAL A 34 19.90 6.84 18.84
C VAL A 34 20.27 5.37 19.02
N GLY A 35 19.29 4.55 19.37
CA GLY A 35 19.45 3.10 19.46
C GLY A 35 19.36 2.48 18.06
N LEU A 36 20.50 2.02 17.56
CA LEU A 36 20.67 1.20 16.36
C LEU A 36 19.70 0.00 16.35
N PHE A 37 18.87 -0.10 15.31
CA PHE A 37 18.26 -1.36 14.88
C PHE A 37 18.96 -1.84 13.60
N ILE A 38 20.14 -2.45 13.77
CA ILE A 38 20.77 -3.29 12.75
C ILE A 38 21.04 -4.65 13.39
N SER A 39 20.24 -5.66 13.08
CA SER A 39 20.71 -7.05 12.92
C SER A 39 19.58 -7.97 12.43
N ASP A 40 19.95 -8.72 11.40
CA ASP A 40 19.50 -10.03 10.93
C ASP A 40 18.02 -10.25 10.56
N SER A 41 17.83 -10.15 9.25
CA SER A 41 16.69 -10.66 8.48
C SER A 41 16.73 -12.19 8.38
N ALA A 42 16.47 -12.87 9.49
CA ALA A 42 16.09 -14.28 9.49
C ALA A 42 15.20 -14.51 10.73
N MET A 43 14.08 -15.21 10.57
CA MET A 43 13.02 -15.37 11.59
C MET A 43 12.02 -14.21 11.73
N LEU A 44 11.49 -13.75 10.60
CA LEU A 44 10.16 -13.12 10.51
C LEU A 44 9.13 -14.18 10.06
N CYS A 45 9.14 -15.36 10.70
CA CYS A 45 8.15 -16.39 10.41
C CYS A 45 6.82 -16.03 11.06
N GLY A 46 5.81 -15.83 10.21
CA GLY A 46 4.42 -15.87 10.62
C GLY A 46 4.08 -17.22 11.24
N GLN A 47 2.96 -17.25 11.96
CA GLN A 47 2.36 -18.49 12.43
C GLN A 47 1.90 -19.32 11.24
N THR A 48 2.77 -20.21 10.78
CA THR A 48 2.42 -21.46 10.14
C THR A 48 3.39 -22.49 10.69
N ALA A 49 2.90 -23.45 11.48
CA ALA A 49 3.66 -24.65 11.75
C ALA A 49 4.08 -25.25 10.39
N ALA A 50 5.37 -25.58 10.25
CA ALA A 50 5.83 -26.28 9.06
C ALA A 50 5.05 -27.60 8.94
N PRO A 51 4.41 -27.91 7.80
CA PRO A 51 3.82 -29.22 7.59
C PRO A 51 4.92 -30.28 7.72
N SER A 52 4.65 -31.32 8.51
CA SER A 52 5.59 -32.37 8.90
C SER A 52 5.98 -33.34 7.77
N ASN A 53 5.61 -33.06 6.52
CA ASN A 53 6.02 -33.82 5.35
C ASN A 53 6.31 -32.85 4.18
N PRO A 54 7.42 -33.00 3.44
CA PRO A 54 7.64 -32.23 2.23
C PRO A 54 6.48 -32.53 1.25
N PRO A 55 5.80 -31.51 0.70
CA PRO A 55 4.74 -31.76 -0.27
C PRO A 55 5.31 -32.55 -1.44
N GLN A 56 4.68 -33.67 -1.79
CA GLN A 56 4.91 -34.30 -3.10
C GLN A 56 4.73 -33.21 -4.14
N ALA A 57 5.77 -32.93 -4.91
CA ALA A 57 5.79 -31.80 -5.81
C ALA A 57 4.75 -32.01 -6.93
N ASN A 58 3.64 -31.28 -6.85
CA ASN A 58 2.63 -31.20 -7.89
C ASN A 58 3.33 -30.82 -9.22
N PRO A 59 3.21 -31.62 -10.29
CA PRO A 59 3.76 -31.30 -11.61
C PRO A 59 3.41 -29.88 -12.08
N ASP A 60 2.22 -29.39 -11.76
CA ASP A 60 1.76 -28.04 -12.11
C ASP A 60 2.56 -26.95 -11.39
N ALA A 61 2.93 -27.18 -10.12
CA ALA A 61 3.74 -26.23 -9.34
C ALA A 61 5.17 -26.15 -9.87
N LYS A 62 5.74 -27.28 -10.33
CA LYS A 62 7.08 -27.30 -10.97
C LYS A 62 7.07 -26.60 -12.33
N ALA A 63 6.02 -26.79 -13.14
CA ALA A 63 5.89 -26.12 -14.43
C ALA A 63 5.72 -24.59 -14.25
N GLN A 64 4.91 -24.17 -13.27
CA GLN A 64 4.76 -22.76 -12.91
C GLN A 64 6.08 -22.14 -12.42
N GLU A 65 6.81 -22.82 -11.54
CA GLU A 65 8.12 -22.34 -11.06
C GLU A 65 9.14 -22.22 -12.21
N LYS A 66 9.14 -23.16 -13.15
CA LYS A 66 10.01 -23.08 -14.34
C LYS A 66 9.66 -21.86 -15.20
N ALA A 67 8.37 -21.63 -15.48
CA ALA A 67 7.91 -20.49 -16.26
C ALA A 67 8.25 -19.14 -15.61
N LEU A 68 8.23 -19.06 -14.27
CA LEU A 68 8.62 -17.86 -13.53
C LEU A 68 10.12 -17.55 -13.60
N ASN A 69 10.97 -18.52 -13.94
CA ASN A 69 12.42 -18.37 -13.99
C ASN A 69 12.97 -18.27 -15.43
N GLU A 70 12.10 -18.11 -16.42
CA GLU A 70 12.48 -17.94 -17.83
C GLU A 70 12.55 -16.46 -18.22
N TYR A 71 13.68 -16.04 -18.81
CA TYR A 71 13.79 -14.73 -19.44
C TYR A 71 13.22 -14.79 -20.85
N LYS A 72 12.34 -13.85 -21.18
CA LYS A 72 11.71 -13.75 -22.50
C LYS A 72 12.06 -12.39 -23.13
N PRO A 73 13.20 -12.26 -23.83
CA PRO A 73 13.58 -10.99 -24.44
C PRO A 73 12.48 -10.46 -25.38
N LEU A 74 12.06 -9.21 -25.18
CA LEU A 74 11.02 -8.55 -25.98
C LEU A 74 11.58 -7.66 -27.10
N MET A 75 12.91 -7.56 -27.17
CA MET A 75 13.66 -7.00 -28.29
C MET A 75 14.92 -7.83 -28.53
N THR A 76 15.50 -7.70 -29.72
CA THR A 76 16.80 -8.34 -30.01
C THR A 76 17.96 -7.51 -29.46
N GLU A 77 19.11 -8.15 -29.24
CA GLU A 77 20.32 -7.44 -28.81
C GLU A 77 20.77 -6.39 -29.84
N ASP A 78 20.68 -6.73 -31.14
CA ASP A 78 20.99 -5.82 -32.23
C ASP A 78 20.07 -4.59 -32.26
N GLU A 79 18.76 -4.77 -32.01
CA GLU A 79 17.83 -3.66 -31.85
C GLU A 79 18.25 -2.74 -30.70
N ALA A 80 18.62 -3.32 -29.55
CA ALA A 80 19.06 -2.57 -28.37
C ALA A 80 20.33 -1.75 -28.66
N VAL A 81 21.35 -2.40 -29.22
CA VAL A 81 22.63 -1.77 -29.55
C VAL A 81 22.45 -0.69 -30.61
N LYS A 82 21.61 -0.93 -31.62
CA LYS A 82 21.30 0.05 -32.67
C LYS A 82 20.60 1.28 -32.10
N PHE A 83 19.58 1.10 -31.26
CA PHE A 83 18.90 2.24 -30.62
C PHE A 83 19.88 3.08 -29.78
N ARG A 84 20.71 2.42 -28.96
CA ARG A 84 21.74 3.10 -28.17
C ARG A 84 22.67 3.96 -29.03
N LYS A 85 23.14 3.42 -30.15
CA LYS A 85 24.11 4.10 -31.03
C LYS A 85 23.50 5.23 -31.86
N THR A 86 22.21 5.12 -32.22
CA THR A 86 21.62 5.99 -33.26
C THR A 86 20.51 6.92 -32.77
N LYS A 87 19.83 6.60 -31.67
CA LYS A 87 18.62 7.31 -31.23
C LYS A 87 18.66 7.77 -29.77
N LEU A 88 19.49 7.15 -28.92
CA LEU A 88 19.45 7.41 -27.47
C LEU A 88 19.75 8.87 -27.12
N ARG A 89 20.74 9.50 -27.77
CA ARG A 89 21.06 10.91 -27.54
C ARG A 89 19.88 11.82 -27.89
N ASP A 90 19.30 11.62 -29.07
CA ASP A 90 18.19 12.45 -29.55
C ASP A 90 16.95 12.23 -28.67
N PHE A 91 16.72 11.00 -28.20
CA PHE A 91 15.69 10.70 -27.20
C PHE A 91 15.92 11.47 -25.90
N ASP A 92 17.14 11.45 -25.35
CA ASP A 92 17.49 12.18 -24.13
C ASP A 92 17.31 13.70 -24.31
N GLU A 93 17.68 14.23 -25.49
CA GLU A 93 17.52 15.65 -25.82
C GLU A 93 16.04 16.06 -25.90
N VAL A 94 15.20 15.29 -26.59
CA VAL A 94 13.75 15.55 -26.67
C VAL A 94 13.12 15.43 -25.29
N LEU A 95 13.45 14.39 -24.52
CA LEU A 95 12.87 14.17 -23.20
C LEU A 95 13.28 15.26 -22.21
N ARG A 96 14.55 15.68 -22.20
CA ARG A 96 15.04 16.80 -21.34
C ARG A 96 14.50 18.15 -21.78
N GLY A 97 14.42 18.39 -23.10
CA GLY A 97 13.84 19.59 -23.68
C GLY A 97 12.35 19.73 -23.36
N GLY A 98 11.65 18.61 -23.23
CA GLY A 98 10.29 18.55 -22.66
C GLY A 98 9.18 18.94 -23.63
N LYS A 99 9.48 19.71 -24.68
CA LYS A 99 8.56 20.10 -25.74
C LYS A 99 8.51 19.04 -26.86
N ILE A 100 7.32 18.74 -27.34
CA ILE A 100 7.11 17.87 -28.51
C ILE A 100 6.83 18.76 -29.73
N ASN A 101 7.66 18.66 -30.77
CA ASN A 101 7.54 19.50 -31.98
C ASN A 101 6.82 18.80 -33.14
N GLY A 102 6.52 17.50 -33.04
CA GLY A 102 5.79 16.78 -34.06
C GLY A 102 5.73 15.27 -33.83
N ASN A 103 5.28 14.53 -34.83
CA ASN A 103 5.13 13.07 -34.75
C ASN A 103 6.46 12.31 -34.63
N ALA A 104 7.55 12.87 -35.14
CA ALA A 104 8.88 12.27 -35.01
C ALA A 104 9.31 12.19 -33.53
N ASP A 105 9.16 13.28 -32.79
CA ASP A 105 9.44 13.34 -31.35
C ASP A 105 8.56 12.36 -30.57
N LYS A 106 7.26 12.30 -30.88
CA LYS A 106 6.34 11.32 -30.25
C LYS A 106 6.81 9.89 -30.45
N LYS A 107 7.18 9.54 -31.68
CA LYS A 107 7.70 8.21 -32.02
C LYS A 107 9.02 7.93 -31.30
N LEU A 108 9.91 8.91 -31.20
CA LEU A 108 11.18 8.77 -30.51
C LEU A 108 11.00 8.51 -29.00
N ILE A 109 10.05 9.20 -28.36
CA ILE A 109 9.68 8.96 -26.97
C ILE A 109 9.10 7.54 -26.78
N ALA A 110 8.21 7.10 -27.68
CA ALA A 110 7.65 5.75 -27.63
C ALA A 110 8.72 4.67 -27.84
N ASP A 111 9.61 4.84 -28.85
CA ASP A 111 10.73 3.93 -29.10
C ASP A 111 11.69 3.90 -27.89
N GLY A 112 11.94 5.04 -27.25
CA GLY A 112 12.76 5.15 -26.04
C GLY A 112 12.14 4.45 -24.82
N ALA A 113 10.83 4.57 -24.61
CA ALA A 113 10.10 3.83 -23.58
C ALA A 113 10.20 2.32 -23.80
N ARG A 114 9.99 1.86 -25.04
CA ARG A 114 10.19 0.45 -25.43
C ARG A 114 11.61 0.00 -25.12
N TYR A 115 12.61 0.75 -25.58
CA TYR A 115 14.02 0.42 -25.36
C TYR A 115 14.33 0.26 -23.86
N GLN A 116 13.99 1.25 -23.03
CA GLN A 116 14.32 1.24 -21.61
C GLN A 116 13.60 0.12 -20.84
N LEU A 117 12.32 -0.15 -21.15
CA LEU A 117 11.58 -1.24 -20.52
C LEU A 117 12.12 -2.60 -20.97
N TYR A 118 12.30 -2.81 -22.27
CA TYR A 118 12.65 -4.12 -22.80
C TYR A 118 14.10 -4.49 -22.49
N LEU A 119 14.98 -3.53 -22.16
CA LEU A 119 16.30 -3.84 -21.60
C LEU A 119 16.21 -4.70 -20.33
N MET A 120 15.14 -4.54 -19.53
CA MET A 120 14.94 -5.37 -18.34
C MET A 120 14.70 -6.85 -18.66
N THR A 121 14.31 -7.18 -19.90
CA THR A 121 13.95 -8.57 -20.29
C THR A 121 15.14 -9.43 -20.65
N PHE A 122 16.33 -8.85 -20.82
CA PHE A 122 17.55 -9.62 -21.04
C PHE A 122 18.11 -10.15 -19.74
N LYS A 123 18.67 -11.36 -19.81
CA LYS A 123 19.44 -11.95 -18.71
C LYS A 123 20.76 -11.22 -18.47
N ASN A 124 21.45 -10.86 -19.55
CA ASN A 124 22.73 -10.14 -19.54
C ASN A 124 22.57 -8.80 -20.27
N ASP A 125 23.39 -7.81 -19.94
CA ASP A 125 23.34 -6.50 -20.61
C ASP A 125 23.77 -6.65 -22.09
N PRO A 126 22.92 -6.30 -23.08
CA PRO A 126 23.29 -6.38 -24.51
C PRO A 126 24.54 -5.58 -24.88
N ASN A 127 24.92 -4.59 -24.05
CA ASN A 127 26.10 -3.76 -24.27
C ASN A 127 27.35 -4.28 -23.58
N LYS A 128 27.18 -5.17 -22.60
CA LYS A 128 28.21 -5.78 -21.78
C LYS A 128 27.78 -7.22 -21.46
N PRO A 129 27.78 -8.13 -22.45
CA PRO A 129 27.17 -9.45 -22.31
C PRO A 129 27.78 -10.32 -21.20
N GLU A 130 28.98 -9.97 -20.74
CA GLU A 130 29.65 -10.58 -19.60
C GLU A 130 29.00 -10.25 -18.24
N ASN A 131 28.18 -9.21 -18.19
CA ASN A 131 27.52 -8.74 -16.97
C ASN A 131 26.03 -9.09 -16.96
N PRO A 132 25.48 -9.56 -15.82
CA PRO A 132 24.05 -9.74 -15.68
C PRO A 132 23.33 -8.38 -15.74
N THR A 133 22.09 -8.37 -16.23
CA THR A 133 21.26 -7.17 -16.28
C THR A 133 20.99 -6.63 -14.87
N ASP A 134 21.40 -5.39 -14.60
CA ASP A 134 21.10 -4.70 -13.34
C ASP A 134 19.73 -4.02 -13.41
N LEU A 135 18.69 -4.78 -13.07
CA LEU A 135 17.31 -4.30 -13.04
C LEU A 135 17.11 -3.08 -12.14
N LYS A 136 17.84 -2.99 -11.02
CA LYS A 136 17.74 -1.85 -10.10
C LYS A 136 18.28 -0.59 -10.77
N LYS A 137 19.42 -0.69 -11.44
CA LYS A 137 20.02 0.42 -12.19
C LYS A 137 19.14 0.87 -13.35
N LEU A 138 18.55 -0.07 -14.11
CA LEU A 138 17.62 0.26 -15.19
C LEU A 138 16.40 1.04 -14.69
N ARG A 139 15.73 0.57 -13.63
CA ARG A 139 14.62 1.32 -13.01
C ARG A 139 15.05 2.71 -12.54
N ALA A 140 16.20 2.80 -11.87
CA ALA A 140 16.72 4.08 -11.38
C ALA A 140 17.04 5.06 -12.51
N ASN A 141 17.50 4.57 -13.67
CA ASN A 141 17.71 5.40 -14.85
C ASN A 141 16.38 5.92 -15.41
N ILE A 142 15.37 5.06 -15.58
CA ILE A 142 14.04 5.50 -16.06
C ILE A 142 13.44 6.58 -15.14
N LEU A 143 13.49 6.37 -13.81
CA LEU A 143 12.99 7.36 -12.85
C LEU A 143 13.79 8.67 -12.89
N ARG A 144 15.11 8.58 -13.11
CA ARG A 144 15.98 9.75 -13.29
C ARG A 144 15.60 10.52 -14.56
N ASP A 145 15.35 9.83 -15.67
CA ASP A 145 14.96 10.43 -16.94
C ASP A 145 13.64 11.19 -16.80
N ILE A 146 12.66 10.60 -16.11
CA ILE A 146 11.40 11.26 -15.75
C ILE A 146 11.67 12.52 -14.91
N GLN A 147 12.51 12.41 -13.87
CA GLN A 147 12.81 13.51 -12.94
C GLN A 147 13.45 14.73 -13.62
N PHE A 148 14.27 14.51 -14.64
CA PHE A 148 14.93 15.60 -15.38
C PHE A 148 14.16 16.04 -16.63
N SER A 149 13.17 15.27 -17.08
CA SER A 149 12.35 15.62 -18.24
C SER A 149 11.63 16.95 -18.05
N GLY A 150 11.84 17.89 -18.97
CA GLY A 150 11.17 19.18 -18.96
C GLY A 150 11.56 20.12 -17.81
N ARG A 151 12.48 19.70 -16.91
CA ARG A 151 12.79 20.43 -15.67
C ARG A 151 13.42 21.79 -15.94
N VAL A 152 14.28 21.87 -16.96
CA VAL A 152 14.98 23.11 -17.33
C VAL A 152 14.07 24.03 -18.14
N SER A 153 13.32 23.48 -19.10
CA SER A 153 12.44 24.25 -19.98
C SER A 153 11.10 24.64 -19.34
N GLY A 154 10.68 23.94 -18.29
CA GLY A 154 9.35 24.07 -17.69
C GLY A 154 8.22 23.43 -18.51
N ASN A 155 8.53 22.74 -19.61
CA ASN A 155 7.54 22.05 -20.45
C ASN A 155 7.58 20.55 -20.19
N PHE A 156 6.45 19.95 -19.82
CA PHE A 156 6.37 18.54 -19.41
C PHE A 156 5.63 17.64 -20.42
N GLN A 157 5.37 18.09 -21.66
CA GLN A 157 4.68 17.29 -22.68
C GLN A 157 5.39 15.95 -22.97
N ALA A 158 6.72 15.97 -23.12
CA ALA A 158 7.51 14.76 -23.34
C ALA A 158 7.47 13.82 -22.13
N ARG A 159 7.46 14.37 -20.90
CA ARG A 159 7.32 13.59 -19.66
C ARG A 159 5.98 12.86 -19.62
N GLU A 160 4.90 13.56 -19.89
CA GLU A 160 3.55 12.99 -19.87
C GLU A 160 3.41 11.85 -20.88
N LEU A 161 3.88 12.04 -22.12
CA LEU A 161 3.89 11.00 -23.13
C LEU A 161 4.80 9.81 -22.75
N TYR A 162 5.97 10.09 -22.17
CA TYR A 162 6.88 9.03 -21.73
C TYR A 162 6.25 8.18 -20.62
N LEU A 163 5.59 8.80 -19.64
CA LEU A 163 4.84 8.10 -18.59
C LEU A 163 3.70 7.25 -19.18
N GLU A 164 2.99 7.77 -20.18
CA GLU A 164 1.93 7.05 -20.89
C GLU A 164 2.46 5.81 -21.59
N GLU A 165 3.52 5.94 -22.40
CA GLU A 165 4.12 4.81 -23.13
C GLU A 165 4.75 3.78 -22.18
N LEU A 166 5.42 4.22 -21.10
CA LEU A 166 5.91 3.30 -20.07
C LEU A 166 4.76 2.49 -19.44
N THR A 167 3.65 3.15 -19.13
CA THR A 167 2.48 2.51 -18.49
C THR A 167 1.78 1.55 -19.44
N LYS A 168 1.73 1.89 -20.72
CA LYS A 168 1.12 1.09 -21.79
C LYS A 168 1.92 -0.17 -22.10
N LEU A 169 3.26 -0.09 -22.09
CA LEU A 169 4.18 -1.19 -22.45
C LEU A 169 4.55 -2.09 -21.26
N ALA A 170 4.51 -1.58 -20.03
CA ALA A 170 4.86 -2.36 -18.84
C ALA A 170 4.11 -3.72 -18.70
N PRO A 171 2.82 -3.86 -19.11
CA PRO A 171 2.13 -5.15 -19.11
C PRO A 171 2.83 -6.27 -19.88
N ASP A 172 3.60 -5.95 -20.93
CA ASP A 172 4.32 -6.96 -21.70
C ASP A 172 5.35 -7.72 -20.85
N LEU A 173 5.85 -7.07 -19.78
CA LEU A 173 6.82 -7.65 -18.86
C LEU A 173 6.16 -8.54 -17.79
N PHE A 174 4.83 -8.53 -17.67
CA PHE A 174 4.13 -9.29 -16.64
C PHE A 174 4.13 -10.79 -16.87
N ASP A 175 4.50 -11.27 -18.06
CA ASP A 175 4.71 -12.69 -18.35
C ASP A 175 6.21 -13.10 -18.45
N ASN A 176 7.12 -12.25 -17.98
CA ASN A 176 8.56 -12.49 -18.09
C ASN A 176 9.14 -13.24 -16.86
N HIS A 177 10.45 -13.23 -16.70
CA HIS A 177 11.12 -13.71 -15.49
C HIS A 177 10.61 -12.99 -14.23
N ARG A 178 10.49 -13.69 -13.11
CA ARG A 178 9.95 -13.18 -11.82
C ARG A 178 10.55 -11.84 -11.38
N LEU A 179 11.86 -11.66 -11.55
CA LEU A 179 12.55 -10.42 -11.20
C LEU A 179 12.21 -9.26 -12.15
N VAL A 180 11.92 -9.57 -13.41
CA VAL A 180 11.50 -8.61 -14.43
C VAL A 180 10.06 -8.17 -14.16
N ARG A 181 9.15 -9.12 -13.88
CA ARG A 181 7.78 -8.84 -13.42
C ARG A 181 7.81 -7.91 -12.21
N PHE A 182 8.57 -8.30 -11.18
CA PHE A 182 8.73 -7.51 -9.96
C PHE A 182 9.27 -6.10 -10.26
N SER A 183 10.29 -5.99 -11.12
CA SER A 183 10.89 -4.71 -11.47
C SER A 183 9.94 -3.78 -12.24
N ALA A 184 9.15 -4.32 -13.18
CA ALA A 184 8.15 -3.56 -13.91
C ALA A 184 7.07 -3.02 -12.97
N VAL A 185 6.61 -3.83 -12.01
CA VAL A 185 5.58 -3.42 -11.04
C VAL A 185 6.14 -2.42 -10.02
N VAL A 186 7.39 -2.57 -9.59
CA VAL A 186 8.08 -1.55 -8.77
C VAL A 186 8.14 -0.23 -9.52
N LEU A 187 8.57 -0.24 -10.79
CA LEU A 187 8.63 0.96 -11.62
C LEU A 187 7.26 1.65 -11.70
N LEU A 188 6.21 0.92 -12.08
CA LEU A 188 4.83 1.44 -12.15
C LEU A 188 4.37 2.04 -10.81
N SER A 189 4.73 1.40 -9.69
CA SER A 189 4.36 1.88 -8.35
C SER A 189 5.06 3.19 -7.96
N GLU A 190 6.20 3.51 -8.58
CA GLU A 190 7.04 4.67 -8.25
C GLU A 190 6.85 5.85 -9.21
N LEU A 191 6.16 5.68 -10.35
CA LEU A 191 5.94 6.74 -11.33
C LEU A 191 5.26 7.98 -10.72
N ASP A 192 5.77 9.16 -11.09
CA ASP A 192 5.24 10.46 -10.67
C ASP A 192 4.91 11.33 -11.87
N LEU A 193 3.75 11.96 -11.81
CA LEU A 193 3.41 13.05 -12.71
C LEU A 193 4.22 14.31 -12.36
N LYS A 194 4.39 14.59 -11.06
CA LYS A 194 5.12 15.76 -10.56
C LYS A 194 6.05 15.37 -9.42
N ASP A 195 7.28 15.86 -9.45
CA ASP A 195 8.24 15.67 -8.37
C ASP A 195 8.02 16.71 -7.26
N GLU A 196 8.52 16.42 -6.05
CA GLU A 196 8.54 17.39 -4.96
C GLU A 196 9.51 18.54 -5.30
N ASP A 197 9.03 19.78 -5.16
CA ASP A 197 9.89 20.97 -5.17
C ASP A 197 9.66 21.76 -3.88
N ARG A 198 10.61 21.61 -2.95
CA ARG A 198 10.56 22.30 -1.65
C ARG A 198 10.63 23.82 -1.78
N ARG A 199 11.35 24.35 -2.78
CA ARG A 199 11.47 25.80 -2.99
C ARG A 199 10.15 26.37 -3.48
N LYS A 200 9.47 25.65 -4.38
CA LYS A 200 8.16 26.04 -4.93
C LYS A 200 6.97 25.53 -4.11
N LYS A 201 7.21 24.87 -2.97
CA LYS A 201 6.19 24.21 -2.13
C LYS A 201 5.27 23.28 -2.93
N THR A 202 5.79 22.71 -4.02
CA THR A 202 5.05 21.78 -4.87
C THR A 202 5.15 20.39 -4.29
N LYS A 203 4.01 19.78 -3.99
CA LYS A 203 3.94 18.41 -3.52
C LYS A 203 4.17 17.44 -4.67
N ARG A 204 4.78 16.30 -4.34
CA ARG A 204 4.91 15.18 -5.26
C ARG A 204 3.53 14.62 -5.61
N THR A 205 3.28 14.34 -6.89
CA THR A 205 2.01 13.76 -7.38
C THR A 205 2.28 12.47 -8.13
N ALA A 206 1.72 11.36 -7.65
CA ALA A 206 1.86 10.06 -8.31
C ALA A 206 1.15 10.04 -9.67
N TYR A 207 1.69 9.29 -10.64
CA TYR A 207 1.07 9.14 -11.96
C TYR A 207 -0.14 8.21 -11.88
N THR A 208 -1.34 8.77 -12.00
CA THR A 208 -2.59 8.04 -11.72
C THR A 208 -2.89 6.95 -12.73
N LEU A 209 -2.54 7.12 -14.01
CA LEU A 209 -2.86 6.13 -15.06
C LEU A 209 -2.14 4.79 -14.89
N ALA A 210 -1.08 4.74 -14.06
CA ALA A 210 -0.46 3.48 -13.64
C ALA A 210 -1.41 2.54 -12.88
N TYR A 211 -2.57 3.03 -12.39
CA TYR A 211 -3.54 2.20 -11.69
C TYR A 211 -4.01 1.00 -12.52
N ALA A 212 -4.18 1.17 -13.84
CA ALA A 212 -4.78 0.17 -14.70
C ALA A 212 -3.90 -1.09 -14.82
N PRO A 213 -2.60 -1.00 -15.18
CA PRO A 213 -1.74 -2.18 -15.15
C PRO A 213 -1.50 -2.72 -13.73
N LEU A 214 -1.48 -1.88 -12.69
CA LEU A 214 -1.36 -2.36 -11.31
C LEU A 214 -2.57 -3.20 -10.88
N LEU A 215 -3.79 -2.82 -11.27
CA LEU A 215 -4.99 -3.63 -11.04
C LEU A 215 -4.90 -4.99 -11.74
N LYS A 216 -4.46 -5.04 -13.00
CA LYS A 216 -4.26 -6.31 -13.73
C LYS A 216 -3.36 -7.28 -12.97
N VAL A 217 -2.32 -6.78 -12.29
CA VAL A 217 -1.41 -7.60 -11.48
C VAL A 217 -2.10 -8.12 -10.22
N VAL A 218 -2.82 -7.27 -9.51
CA VAL A 218 -3.54 -7.64 -8.28
C VAL A 218 -4.63 -8.68 -8.57
N GLU A 219 -5.35 -8.51 -9.68
CA GLU A 219 -6.45 -9.37 -10.11
C GLU A 219 -5.99 -10.70 -10.71
N SER A 220 -4.74 -10.79 -11.18
CA SER A 220 -4.22 -11.98 -11.84
C SER A 220 -4.01 -13.13 -10.86
N GLU A 221 -4.55 -14.31 -11.14
CA GLU A 221 -4.32 -15.50 -10.31
C GLU A 221 -2.89 -16.05 -10.45
N THR A 222 -2.22 -15.78 -11.56
CA THR A 222 -0.90 -16.35 -11.90
C THR A 222 0.28 -15.49 -11.45
N GLN A 223 0.04 -14.25 -11.01
CA GLN A 223 1.12 -13.39 -10.52
C GLN A 223 1.63 -13.85 -9.15
N PRO A 224 2.96 -13.89 -8.93
CA PRO A 224 3.54 -14.17 -7.62
C PRO A 224 3.07 -13.17 -6.56
N VAL A 225 2.92 -13.64 -5.32
CA VAL A 225 2.39 -12.85 -4.20
C VAL A 225 3.25 -11.60 -3.94
N GLU A 226 4.56 -11.67 -4.09
CA GLU A 226 5.46 -10.52 -3.93
C GLU A 226 5.21 -9.43 -4.98
N VAL A 227 4.81 -9.80 -6.20
CA VAL A 227 4.49 -8.86 -7.28
C VAL A 227 3.14 -8.19 -6.98
N LYS A 228 2.16 -8.97 -6.50
CA LYS A 228 0.85 -8.45 -6.05
C LYS A 228 0.97 -7.50 -4.86
N ILE A 229 1.85 -7.77 -3.91
CA ILE A 229 2.14 -6.89 -2.77
C ILE A 229 2.60 -5.51 -3.25
N VAL A 230 3.56 -5.46 -4.19
CA VAL A 230 4.06 -4.20 -4.74
C VAL A 230 2.95 -3.48 -5.51
N ALA A 231 2.15 -4.21 -6.29
CA ALA A 231 1.05 -3.63 -7.04
C ALA A 231 0.00 -2.97 -6.13
N ALA A 232 -0.42 -3.67 -5.06
CA ALA A 232 -1.33 -3.13 -4.06
C ALA A 232 -0.75 -1.88 -3.38
N ASN A 233 0.53 -1.90 -3.00
CA ASN A 233 1.19 -0.73 -2.42
C ASN A 233 1.22 0.47 -3.40
N GLY A 234 1.43 0.21 -4.69
CA GLY A 234 1.37 1.22 -5.76
C GLY A 234 -0.02 1.84 -5.89
N LEU A 235 -1.08 1.04 -5.85
CA LEU A 235 -2.47 1.53 -5.85
C LEU A 235 -2.76 2.40 -4.62
N GLY A 236 -2.27 1.99 -3.44
CA GLY A 236 -2.37 2.81 -2.23
C GLY A 236 -1.67 4.15 -2.37
N ARG A 237 -0.47 4.17 -2.97
CA ARG A 237 0.26 5.41 -3.26
C ARG A 237 -0.51 6.30 -4.24
N ILE A 238 -1.10 5.74 -5.30
CA ILE A 238 -1.96 6.50 -6.22
C ILE A 238 -3.13 7.14 -5.47
N GLY A 239 -3.80 6.40 -4.57
CA GLY A 239 -4.88 6.94 -3.75
C GLY A 239 -4.45 8.11 -2.85
N GLU A 240 -3.29 7.99 -2.24
CA GLU A 240 -2.78 8.94 -1.24
C GLU A 240 -2.21 10.23 -1.85
N MET A 241 -1.46 10.11 -2.95
CA MET A 241 -0.69 11.22 -3.52
C MET A 241 -0.91 11.43 -5.02
N GLY A 242 -1.74 10.64 -5.70
CA GLY A 242 -2.04 10.85 -7.12
C GLY A 242 -3.18 11.83 -7.40
N GLU A 243 -3.89 12.29 -6.36
CA GLU A 243 -5.12 13.09 -6.49
C GLU A 243 -6.16 12.49 -7.48
N PRO A 244 -6.42 11.17 -7.47
CA PRO A 244 -7.36 10.56 -8.41
C PRO A 244 -8.78 11.07 -8.19
N SER A 245 -9.58 11.12 -9.27
CA SER A 245 -11.00 11.44 -9.20
C SER A 245 -11.76 10.43 -8.31
N ASN A 246 -12.89 10.85 -7.74
CA ASN A 246 -13.71 9.95 -6.92
C ASN A 246 -14.17 8.70 -7.68
N ALA A 247 -14.53 8.83 -8.96
CA ALA A 247 -14.89 7.69 -9.80
C ALA A 247 -13.73 6.69 -9.93
N LEU A 248 -12.50 7.17 -10.09
CA LEU A 248 -11.33 6.31 -10.14
C LEU A 248 -11.02 5.65 -8.79
N ARG A 249 -11.16 6.39 -7.68
CA ARG A 249 -11.01 5.83 -6.32
C ARG A 249 -12.01 4.70 -6.08
N VAL A 250 -13.28 4.89 -6.46
CA VAL A 250 -14.32 3.86 -6.34
C VAL A 250 -13.98 2.64 -7.18
N LYS A 251 -13.58 2.84 -8.45
CA LYS A 251 -13.17 1.74 -9.33
C LYS A 251 -12.04 0.89 -8.72
N ILE A 252 -11.02 1.54 -8.15
CA ILE A 252 -9.92 0.83 -7.48
C ILE A 252 -10.44 0.10 -6.22
N ALA A 253 -11.29 0.74 -5.41
CA ALA A 253 -11.85 0.12 -4.22
C ALA A 253 -12.67 -1.14 -4.55
N GLU A 254 -13.54 -1.07 -5.56
CA GLU A 254 -14.40 -2.17 -6.01
C GLU A 254 -13.57 -3.35 -6.55
N ALA A 255 -12.42 -3.10 -7.16
CA ALA A 255 -11.48 -4.13 -7.57
C ALA A 255 -10.70 -4.75 -6.39
N LEU A 256 -10.33 -3.95 -5.38
CA LEU A 256 -9.58 -4.42 -4.21
C LEU A 256 -10.43 -5.25 -3.23
N ILE A 257 -11.72 -4.93 -3.06
CA ILE A 257 -12.58 -5.59 -2.07
C ILE A 257 -12.71 -7.11 -2.28
N PRO A 258 -12.98 -7.63 -3.50
CA PRO A 258 -12.97 -9.07 -3.76
C PRO A 258 -11.62 -9.72 -3.46
N GLN A 259 -10.52 -9.04 -3.78
CA GLN A 259 -9.16 -9.53 -3.55
C GLN A 259 -8.87 -9.65 -2.05
N ILE A 260 -9.34 -8.69 -1.25
CA ILE A 260 -9.29 -8.77 0.22
C ILE A 260 -10.04 -10.01 0.70
N LYS A 261 -11.27 -10.25 0.22
CA LYS A 261 -12.06 -11.43 0.62
C LYS A 261 -11.36 -12.74 0.29
N ASN A 262 -10.79 -12.85 -0.92
CA ASN A 262 -10.13 -14.07 -1.41
C ASN A 262 -8.73 -14.29 -0.80
N SER A 263 -8.09 -13.24 -0.27
CA SER A 263 -6.74 -13.30 0.30
C SER A 263 -6.60 -14.08 1.63
N LEU A 264 -7.64 -14.76 2.12
CA LEU A 264 -7.61 -15.39 3.44
C LEU A 264 -6.48 -16.42 3.60
N LYS A 265 -6.23 -17.21 2.55
CA LYS A 265 -5.16 -18.21 2.50
C LYS A 265 -3.80 -17.62 2.09
N GLU A 266 -3.77 -16.36 1.70
CA GLU A 266 -2.56 -15.68 1.24
C GLU A 266 -1.71 -15.19 2.41
N HIS A 267 -0.44 -14.90 2.11
CA HIS A 267 0.47 -14.38 3.11
C HIS A 267 -0.04 -13.07 3.73
N SER A 268 0.10 -12.92 5.05
CA SER A 268 -0.41 -11.77 5.82
C SER A 268 0.08 -10.41 5.31
N TRP A 269 1.23 -10.36 4.63
CA TRP A 269 1.75 -9.12 4.03
C TRP A 269 0.88 -8.66 2.87
N TYR A 270 0.43 -9.59 2.01
CA TYR A 270 -0.46 -9.24 0.91
C TYR A 270 -1.82 -8.76 1.42
N GLN A 271 -2.40 -9.47 2.40
CA GLN A 271 -3.64 -9.04 3.04
C GLN A 271 -3.54 -7.61 3.58
N ARG A 272 -2.44 -7.26 4.27
CA ARG A 272 -2.20 -5.90 4.78
C ARG A 272 -2.00 -4.89 3.67
N SER A 273 -1.25 -5.22 2.62
CA SER A 273 -1.06 -4.31 1.48
C SER A 273 -2.37 -3.96 0.79
N LEU A 274 -3.29 -4.92 0.64
CA LEU A 274 -4.64 -4.66 0.10
C LEU A 274 -5.46 -3.74 1.02
N ILE A 275 -5.41 -3.97 2.33
CA ILE A 275 -6.10 -3.17 3.35
C ILE A 275 -5.56 -1.73 3.38
N ASP A 276 -4.24 -1.58 3.38
CA ASP A 276 -3.57 -0.27 3.36
C ASP A 276 -3.88 0.47 2.05
N ALA A 277 -3.89 -0.24 0.92
CA ALA A 277 -4.26 0.33 -0.37
C ALA A 277 -5.70 0.87 -0.36
N LEU A 278 -6.64 0.05 0.13
CA LEU A 278 -8.05 0.42 0.25
C LEU A 278 -8.22 1.65 1.17
N GLY A 279 -7.52 1.67 2.32
CA GLY A 279 -7.56 2.80 3.26
C GLY A 279 -6.92 4.09 2.73
N SER A 280 -5.91 3.98 1.87
CA SER A 280 -5.25 5.14 1.23
C SER A 280 -6.08 5.80 0.13
N LEU A 281 -7.17 5.19 -0.34
CA LEU A 281 -8.05 5.81 -1.33
C LEU A 281 -8.83 7.00 -0.77
N GLY A 282 -8.93 7.14 0.56
CA GLY A 282 -9.56 8.29 1.19
C GLY A 282 -11.04 8.46 0.80
N ILE A 283 -11.76 7.36 0.59
CA ILE A 283 -13.20 7.33 0.34
C ILE A 283 -13.87 6.34 1.29
N THR A 284 -15.12 6.58 1.64
CA THR A 284 -15.95 5.64 2.42
C THR A 284 -16.99 4.95 1.54
N ASP A 285 -17.58 5.70 0.61
CA ASP A 285 -18.78 5.30 -0.12
C ASP A 285 -18.46 4.99 -1.59
N ASN A 286 -19.23 4.07 -2.20
CA ASN A 286 -19.25 3.89 -3.66
C ASN A 286 -20.10 4.98 -4.36
N LEU A 287 -20.22 4.88 -5.69
CA LEU A 287 -21.06 5.80 -6.48
C LEU A 287 -22.55 5.74 -6.07
N ALA A 288 -23.02 4.60 -5.60
CA ALA A 288 -24.36 4.40 -5.05
C ALA A 288 -24.52 4.86 -3.59
N ARG A 289 -23.53 5.57 -3.03
CA ARG A 289 -23.55 6.11 -1.66
C ARG A 289 -23.62 5.04 -0.55
N GLN A 290 -23.18 3.82 -0.85
CA GLN A 290 -23.07 2.73 0.11
C GLN A 290 -21.66 2.71 0.72
N PRO A 291 -21.50 2.52 2.05
CA PRO A 291 -20.22 2.61 2.77
C PRO A 291 -19.34 1.35 2.58
N VAL A 292 -19.14 0.92 1.34
CA VAL A 292 -18.52 -0.37 0.97
C VAL A 292 -17.09 -0.52 1.51
N VAL A 293 -16.35 0.58 1.64
CA VAL A 293 -14.97 0.55 2.16
C VAL A 293 -14.96 0.28 3.65
N VAL A 294 -15.85 0.94 4.40
CA VAL A 294 -15.99 0.74 5.85
C VAL A 294 -16.46 -0.68 6.15
N ASP A 295 -17.46 -1.17 5.40
CA ASP A 295 -17.96 -2.54 5.52
C ASP A 295 -16.85 -3.58 5.28
N ALA A 296 -16.11 -3.45 4.17
CA ALA A 296 -15.03 -4.39 3.85
C ALA A 296 -13.93 -4.43 4.92
N LEU A 297 -13.55 -3.29 5.48
CA LEU A 297 -12.54 -3.24 6.54
C LEU A 297 -13.08 -3.78 7.87
N LEU A 298 -14.36 -3.56 8.20
CA LEU A 298 -14.98 -4.12 9.39
C LEU A 298 -15.07 -5.65 9.32
N ASP A 299 -15.38 -6.19 8.14
CA ASP A 299 -15.40 -7.64 7.91
C ASP A 299 -14.01 -8.25 8.17
N VAL A 300 -12.94 -7.63 7.65
CA VAL A 300 -11.57 -8.08 7.91
C VAL A 300 -11.22 -8.00 9.39
N MET A 301 -11.63 -6.93 10.07
CA MET A 301 -11.35 -6.74 11.49
C MET A 301 -12.03 -7.80 12.37
N LYS A 302 -13.25 -8.22 12.00
CA LYS A 302 -14.05 -9.20 12.73
C LYS A 302 -13.66 -10.65 12.42
N ASP A 303 -13.03 -10.91 11.28
CA ASP A 303 -12.66 -12.26 10.84
C ASP A 303 -11.59 -12.91 11.76
N PRO A 304 -11.94 -13.93 12.56
CA PRO A 304 -11.00 -14.58 13.47
C PRO A 304 -9.97 -15.45 12.74
N LYS A 305 -10.19 -15.78 11.46
CA LYS A 305 -9.24 -16.58 10.65
C LYS A 305 -8.03 -15.74 10.20
N ARG A 306 -8.11 -14.41 10.31
CA ARG A 306 -7.02 -13.49 9.97
C ARG A 306 -6.13 -13.23 11.18
N THR A 307 -4.84 -13.06 10.91
CA THR A 307 -3.86 -12.71 11.95
C THR A 307 -4.16 -11.37 12.60
N TRP A 308 -3.72 -11.18 13.85
CA TRP A 308 -3.85 -9.90 14.57
C TRP A 308 -3.28 -8.70 13.79
N GLY A 309 -2.16 -8.91 13.09
CA GLY A 309 -1.55 -7.87 12.27
C GLY A 309 -2.44 -7.39 11.12
N VAL A 310 -3.23 -8.29 10.52
CA VAL A 310 -4.17 -7.97 9.44
C VAL A 310 -5.41 -7.25 10.01
N ARG A 311 -5.99 -7.80 11.07
CA ARG A 311 -7.20 -7.26 11.72
C ARG A 311 -6.97 -5.86 12.28
N THR A 312 -5.81 -5.63 12.90
CA THR A 312 -5.45 -4.30 13.43
C THR A 312 -5.06 -3.31 12.33
N ALA A 313 -4.52 -3.77 11.19
CA ALA A 313 -4.33 -2.90 10.03
C ALA A 313 -5.67 -2.39 9.49
N ALA A 314 -6.72 -3.22 9.50
CA ALA A 314 -8.06 -2.76 9.14
C ALA A 314 -8.61 -1.73 10.14
N ALA A 315 -8.42 -1.95 11.45
CA ALA A 315 -8.78 -0.98 12.48
C ALA A 315 -8.09 0.39 12.27
N TYR A 316 -6.77 0.37 12.03
CA TYR A 316 -5.99 1.57 11.72
C TYR A 316 -6.55 2.30 10.49
N ASN A 317 -6.79 1.57 9.39
CA ASN A 317 -7.25 2.18 8.16
C ASN A 317 -8.68 2.73 8.28
N ILE A 318 -9.60 2.06 8.98
CA ILE A 318 -10.95 2.60 9.25
C ILE A 318 -10.87 3.91 10.02
N GLY A 319 -10.01 3.98 11.04
CA GLY A 319 -9.90 5.13 11.93
C GLY A 319 -9.56 6.44 11.20
N LYS A 320 -8.79 6.36 10.11
CA LYS A 320 -8.34 7.52 9.31
C LYS A 320 -9.19 7.82 8.07
N LEU A 321 -10.23 7.04 7.77
CA LEU A 321 -11.11 7.33 6.63
C LEU A 321 -11.90 8.63 6.87
N PRO A 322 -12.34 9.35 5.82
CA PRO A 322 -13.20 10.52 5.96
C PRO A 322 -14.63 10.10 6.34
N LEU A 323 -14.81 9.61 7.57
CA LEU A 323 -16.09 9.12 8.08
C LEU A 323 -17.14 10.24 8.06
N ASN A 324 -18.34 9.91 7.59
CA ASN A 324 -19.44 10.86 7.44
C ASN A 324 -20.66 10.42 8.28
N ALA A 325 -21.76 11.16 8.20
CA ALA A 325 -22.98 10.86 8.99
C ALA A 325 -23.59 9.48 8.72
N ARG A 326 -23.27 8.81 7.60
CA ARG A 326 -23.70 7.45 7.27
C ARG A 326 -22.79 6.37 7.85
N SER A 327 -21.57 6.75 8.26
CA SER A 327 -20.67 5.85 8.96
C SER A 327 -21.19 5.64 10.38
N ASP A 328 -21.50 4.41 10.76
CA ASP A 328 -21.89 4.10 12.14
C ASP A 328 -20.66 4.18 13.06
N ILE A 329 -20.39 5.39 13.55
CA ILE A 329 -19.27 5.70 14.44
C ILE A 329 -19.33 4.84 15.71
N LYS A 330 -20.54 4.57 16.22
CA LYS A 330 -20.72 3.77 17.44
C LYS A 330 -20.33 2.31 17.18
N LEU A 331 -20.76 1.73 16.07
CA LEU A 331 -20.35 0.38 15.65
C LEU A 331 -18.85 0.30 15.39
N ILE A 332 -18.26 1.28 14.70
CA ILE A 332 -16.83 1.30 14.40
C ILE A 332 -16.01 1.32 15.70
N THR A 333 -16.27 2.31 16.56
CA THR A 333 -15.55 2.47 17.84
C THR A 333 -15.75 1.27 18.75
N TYR A 334 -16.97 0.75 18.84
CA TYR A 334 -17.25 -0.50 19.55
C TYR A 334 -16.40 -1.66 19.04
N SER A 335 -16.38 -1.85 17.71
CA SER A 335 -15.70 -2.98 17.09
C SER A 335 -14.17 -2.91 17.28
N ILE A 336 -13.59 -1.70 17.32
CA ILE A 336 -12.17 -1.51 17.63
C ILE A 336 -11.88 -1.82 19.11
N VAL A 337 -12.75 -1.41 20.04
CA VAL A 337 -12.59 -1.75 21.47
C VAL A 337 -12.73 -3.26 21.70
N ASP A 338 -13.70 -3.91 21.05
CA ASP A 338 -13.89 -5.37 21.11
C ASP A 338 -12.67 -6.13 20.55
N LEU A 339 -12.14 -5.70 19.40
CA LEU A 339 -10.89 -6.25 18.86
C LEU A 339 -9.75 -6.15 19.88
N THR A 340 -9.60 -4.97 20.49
CA THR A 340 -8.53 -4.71 21.47
C THR A 340 -8.69 -5.57 22.71
N ARG A 341 -9.93 -5.76 23.18
CA ARG A 341 -10.21 -6.62 24.33
C ARG A 341 -9.82 -8.08 24.05
N LYS A 342 -10.13 -8.58 22.85
CA LYS A 342 -9.73 -9.92 22.37
C LYS A 342 -8.20 -10.04 22.25
N MET A 343 -7.54 -9.01 21.74
CA MET A 343 -6.07 -8.96 21.70
C MET A 343 -5.46 -8.99 23.11
N VAL A 344 -6.02 -8.26 24.08
CA VAL A 344 -5.54 -8.27 25.47
C VAL A 344 -5.65 -9.68 26.07
N ASN A 345 -6.74 -10.41 25.79
CA ASN A 345 -6.88 -11.80 26.22
C ASN A 345 -5.77 -12.71 25.67
N GLU A 346 -5.49 -12.65 24.37
CA GLU A 346 -4.43 -13.46 23.76
C GLU A 346 -3.03 -13.01 24.17
N TYR A 347 -2.82 -11.71 24.31
CA TYR A 347 -1.58 -11.14 24.83
C TYR A 347 -1.27 -11.64 26.25
N ASN A 348 -2.26 -11.68 27.14
CA ASN A 348 -2.08 -12.17 28.51
C ASN A 348 -1.77 -13.68 28.57
N LYS A 349 -2.13 -14.45 27.53
CA LYS A 349 -1.74 -15.85 27.36
C LYS A 349 -0.32 -15.99 26.82
N ASN A 350 0.09 -15.13 25.88
CA ASN A 350 1.43 -15.12 25.29
C ASN A 350 1.91 -13.69 25.03
N ASN A 351 2.62 -13.08 25.99
CA ASN A 351 3.08 -11.69 25.91
C ASN A 351 4.46 -11.52 25.25
N ASN A 352 5.14 -12.62 24.90
CA ASN A 352 6.50 -12.60 24.35
C ASN A 352 6.54 -12.36 22.83
N ALA A 353 5.40 -12.41 22.14
CA ALA A 353 5.38 -12.29 20.70
C ALA A 353 5.66 -10.84 20.23
N ARG A 354 6.68 -10.67 19.38
CA ARG A 354 7.15 -9.36 18.91
C ARG A 354 6.10 -8.54 18.14
N PHE A 355 5.10 -9.20 17.56
CA PHE A 355 4.06 -8.51 16.77
C PHE A 355 3.08 -7.70 17.63
N TRP A 356 3.02 -7.93 18.95
CA TRP A 356 2.04 -7.27 19.81
C TRP A 356 2.19 -5.76 19.83
N LYS A 357 3.42 -5.24 19.95
CA LYS A 357 3.67 -3.79 19.96
C LYS A 357 3.08 -3.12 18.72
N ARG A 358 3.31 -3.69 17.54
CA ARG A 358 2.74 -3.18 16.27
C ARG A 358 1.21 -3.28 16.24
N CYS A 359 0.64 -4.39 16.71
CA CYS A 359 -0.81 -4.56 16.72
C CYS A 359 -1.52 -3.55 17.63
N PHE A 360 -1.00 -3.32 18.85
CA PHE A 360 -1.55 -2.32 19.77
C PHE A 360 -1.30 -0.89 19.27
N TRP A 361 -0.16 -0.63 18.63
CA TRP A 361 0.11 0.65 17.98
C TRP A 361 -0.89 0.98 16.87
N ASN A 362 -1.24 0.00 16.03
CA ASN A 362 -2.24 0.19 14.97
C ASN A 362 -3.61 0.61 15.54
N VAL A 363 -4.06 -0.04 16.62
CA VAL A 363 -5.33 0.32 17.28
C VAL A 363 -5.26 1.72 17.89
N TYR A 364 -4.13 2.08 18.52
CA TYR A 364 -3.91 3.45 19.00
C TYR A 364 -4.03 4.47 17.87
N LEU A 365 -3.36 4.21 16.74
CA LEU A 365 -3.39 5.07 15.56
C LEU A 365 -4.77 5.14 14.88
N ALA A 366 -5.70 4.24 15.20
CA ALA A 366 -7.09 4.39 14.75
C ALA A 366 -7.79 5.59 15.41
N PHE A 367 -7.32 6.07 16.57
CA PHE A 367 -7.90 7.20 17.31
C PHE A 367 -6.98 8.42 17.38
N LYS A 368 -5.68 8.24 17.09
CA LYS A 368 -4.69 9.31 17.15
C LYS A 368 -3.92 9.41 15.83
N PRO A 369 -3.78 10.63 15.28
CA PRO A 369 -3.08 10.80 14.02
C PRO A 369 -1.60 10.47 14.21
N LEU A 370 -0.98 9.88 13.17
CA LEU A 370 0.44 9.56 13.18
C LEU A 370 1.32 10.82 13.16
N ALA A 371 0.83 11.91 12.56
CA ALA A 371 1.50 13.19 12.45
C ALA A 371 0.47 14.34 12.41
N PRO A 372 0.86 15.57 12.76
CA PRO A 372 0.00 16.74 12.66
C PRO A 372 -0.60 16.90 11.25
N GLY A 373 -1.90 17.25 11.17
CA GLY A 373 -2.59 17.46 9.89
C GLY A 373 -3.23 16.20 9.29
N MET A 374 -3.06 15.02 9.89
CA MET A 374 -3.80 13.80 9.54
C MET A 374 -5.10 13.65 10.35
N ASP A 375 -5.88 14.73 10.44
CA ASP A 375 -7.12 14.80 11.24
C ASP A 375 -8.34 14.36 10.41
N ASN A 376 -8.47 13.05 10.16
CA ASN A 376 -9.59 12.44 9.44
C ASN A 376 -10.31 11.39 10.28
N GLY A 377 -11.60 11.19 10.04
CA GLY A 377 -12.36 10.12 10.68
C GLY A 377 -12.37 10.24 12.21
N LEU A 378 -11.96 9.19 12.90
CA LEU A 378 -11.93 9.16 14.37
C LEU A 378 -10.83 10.06 14.97
N THR A 379 -9.84 10.48 14.18
CA THR A 379 -8.82 11.43 14.66
C THR A 379 -9.31 12.88 14.60
N GLN A 380 -10.40 13.15 13.87
CA GLN A 380 -10.95 14.48 13.68
C GLN A 380 -11.78 14.93 14.89
N LYS A 381 -11.52 16.16 15.39
CA LYS A 381 -12.21 16.74 16.55
C LYS A 381 -13.74 16.80 16.44
N LYS A 382 -14.29 16.88 15.22
CA LYS A 382 -15.73 17.07 14.97
C LYS A 382 -16.54 15.77 14.96
N VAL A 383 -15.90 14.60 14.88
CA VAL A 383 -16.59 13.31 14.72
C VAL A 383 -17.00 12.76 16.09
N ASN A 384 -18.31 12.83 16.40
CA ASN A 384 -18.98 12.30 17.61
C ASN A 384 -18.04 12.17 18.83
N GLN A 385 -17.51 13.32 19.26
CA GLN A 385 -16.31 13.39 20.09
C GLN A 385 -16.47 12.65 21.42
N THR A 386 -17.68 12.63 22.00
CA THR A 386 -17.97 11.90 23.24
C THR A 386 -17.80 10.39 23.05
N VAL A 387 -18.43 9.81 22.03
CA VAL A 387 -18.35 8.36 21.74
C VAL A 387 -16.90 7.96 21.41
N VAL A 388 -16.22 8.76 20.59
CA VAL A 388 -14.83 8.51 20.19
C VAL A 388 -13.89 8.60 21.39
N ASN A 389 -14.00 9.64 22.21
CA ASN A 389 -13.17 9.80 23.41
C ASN A 389 -13.40 8.69 24.44
N ASP A 390 -14.66 8.28 24.64
CA ASP A 390 -14.99 7.22 25.59
C ASP A 390 -14.47 5.85 25.15
N ALA A 391 -14.51 5.56 23.85
CA ALA A 391 -13.86 4.38 23.28
C ALA A 391 -12.33 4.47 23.42
N TYR A 392 -11.73 5.62 23.10
CA TYR A 392 -10.28 5.82 23.19
C TYR A 392 -9.75 5.61 24.62
N LYS A 393 -10.50 5.99 25.67
CA LYS A 393 -10.14 5.72 27.07
C LYS A 393 -9.96 4.22 27.36
N GLN A 394 -10.69 3.35 26.66
CA GLN A 394 -10.55 1.89 26.80
C GLN A 394 -9.29 1.36 26.08
N ILE A 395 -8.85 2.05 25.03
CA ILE A 395 -7.68 1.68 24.21
C ILE A 395 -6.37 2.12 24.86
N ILE A 396 -6.32 3.34 25.41
CA ILE A 396 -5.05 3.96 25.79
C ILE A 396 -4.33 3.21 26.93
N LYS A 397 -5.08 2.66 27.89
CA LYS A 397 -4.50 1.93 29.03
C LYS A 397 -3.72 0.67 28.58
N PRO A 398 -4.30 -0.29 27.84
CA PRO A 398 -3.54 -1.46 27.40
C PRO A 398 -2.42 -1.10 26.42
N VAL A 399 -2.62 -0.10 25.55
CA VAL A 399 -1.57 0.36 24.64
C VAL A 399 -0.38 0.90 25.43
N ALA A 400 -0.60 1.81 26.38
CA ALA A 400 0.46 2.43 27.18
C ALA A 400 1.29 1.40 27.93
N THR A 401 0.70 0.30 28.40
CA THR A 401 1.44 -0.80 29.02
C THR A 401 2.33 -1.56 28.03
N ILE A 402 1.86 -1.78 26.80
CA ILE A 402 2.51 -2.67 25.83
C ILE A 402 3.61 -1.97 25.02
N VAL A 403 3.43 -0.68 24.72
CA VAL A 403 4.38 0.09 23.89
C VAL A 403 5.61 0.54 24.66
N GLN A 404 5.66 0.33 25.98
CA GLN A 404 6.82 0.65 26.80
C GLN A 404 8.09 -0.14 26.36
N PRO A 405 9.29 0.43 26.58
CA PRO A 405 10.55 -0.29 26.43
C PRO A 405 10.62 -1.55 27.30
N GLY A 406 11.40 -2.55 26.88
CA GLY A 406 11.54 -3.82 27.60
C GLY A 406 10.43 -4.84 27.35
N ASN A 407 10.31 -5.80 28.27
CA ASN A 407 9.30 -6.87 28.26
C ASN A 407 8.01 -6.35 28.92
N PRO A 408 6.95 -6.05 28.15
CA PRO A 408 5.75 -5.47 28.71
C PRO A 408 5.03 -6.48 29.62
N PRO A 409 4.50 -6.03 30.78
CA PRO A 409 3.80 -6.90 31.71
C PRO A 409 2.40 -7.27 31.18
N LYS A 410 1.80 -8.30 31.78
CA LYS A 410 0.41 -8.64 31.53
C LYS A 410 -0.51 -7.46 31.89
N ILE A 411 -1.60 -7.32 31.13
CA ILE A 411 -2.62 -6.31 31.39
C ILE A 411 -3.47 -6.75 32.59
N GLY A 412 -3.55 -5.89 33.61
CA GLY A 412 -4.24 -6.16 34.87
C GLY A 412 -5.78 -6.22 34.75
N ALA A 413 -6.41 -6.95 35.69
CA ALA A 413 -7.85 -7.24 35.69
C ALA A 413 -8.75 -5.99 35.74
N ALA A 414 -8.29 -4.91 36.38
CA ALA A 414 -9.04 -3.65 36.42
C ALA A 414 -9.21 -3.02 35.03
N VAL A 415 -8.19 -3.15 34.17
CA VAL A 415 -8.24 -2.65 32.78
C VAL A 415 -9.21 -3.50 31.97
N THR A 416 -9.12 -4.83 32.07
CA THR A 416 -10.03 -5.72 31.34
C THR A 416 -11.48 -5.57 31.79
N LYS A 417 -11.73 -5.43 33.09
CA LYS A 417 -13.08 -5.19 33.63
C LYS A 417 -13.68 -3.88 33.11
N SER A 418 -12.92 -2.79 33.11
CA SER A 418 -13.36 -1.51 32.54
C SER A 418 -13.78 -1.65 31.07
N MET A 419 -13.00 -2.39 30.27
CA MET A 419 -13.33 -2.63 28.86
C MET A 419 -14.59 -3.49 28.72
N ASP A 420 -14.71 -4.56 29.52
CA ASP A 420 -15.87 -5.46 29.49
C ASP A 420 -17.17 -4.74 29.87
N ASP A 421 -17.13 -3.88 30.89
CA ASP A 421 -18.27 -3.05 31.30
C ASP A 421 -18.63 -2.01 30.23
N TRP A 422 -17.63 -1.38 29.61
CA TRP A 422 -17.85 -0.45 28.50
C TRP A 422 -18.49 -1.13 27.29
N LEU A 423 -18.02 -2.33 26.92
CA LEU A 423 -18.57 -3.11 25.81
C LEU A 423 -20.03 -3.49 26.08
N LYS A 424 -20.35 -4.00 27.28
CA LYS A 424 -21.74 -4.31 27.65
C LYS A 424 -22.66 -3.08 27.54
N LYS A 425 -22.20 -1.91 28.00
CA LYS A 425 -22.96 -0.66 27.96
C LYS A 425 -23.16 -0.12 26.54
N ASN A 426 -22.20 -0.34 25.64
CA ASN A 426 -22.17 0.29 24.31
C ASN A 426 -22.51 -0.65 23.17
N LEU A 427 -23.11 -1.81 23.45
CA LEU A 427 -23.50 -2.80 22.46
C LEU A 427 -24.29 -2.17 21.29
N PRO A 428 -23.84 -2.33 20.02
CA PRO A 428 -24.55 -1.82 18.86
C PRO A 428 -25.89 -2.53 18.65
N LYS A 429 -26.87 -1.82 18.07
CA LYS A 429 -28.19 -2.40 17.74
C LYS A 429 -28.10 -3.44 16.62
N ASN A 430 -27.16 -3.24 15.69
CA ASN A 430 -26.83 -4.15 14.60
C ASN A 430 -25.32 -4.10 14.35
N PHE A 431 -24.77 -5.18 13.79
CA PHE A 431 -23.34 -5.29 13.48
C PHE A 431 -23.01 -4.98 12.01
N ARG A 432 -23.89 -4.24 11.31
CA ARG A 432 -23.80 -3.90 9.88
C ARG A 432 -23.84 -2.37 9.72
N VAL A 433 -22.99 -1.81 8.86
CA VAL A 433 -22.92 -0.34 8.65
C VAL A 433 -24.07 0.14 7.77
N ALA A 434 -24.51 -0.67 6.81
CA ALA A 434 -25.71 -0.40 6.03
C ALA A 434 -26.97 -1.02 6.69
N PRO A 435 -28.11 -0.31 6.74
CA PRO A 435 -29.40 -0.98 6.90
C PRO A 435 -29.54 -1.95 5.72
N VAL A 436 -29.93 -3.19 6.00
CA VAL A 436 -30.31 -4.15 4.95
C VAL A 436 -31.29 -3.41 4.05
N GLN A 437 -30.98 -3.29 2.76
CA GLN A 437 -31.99 -2.91 1.80
C GLN A 437 -33.14 -3.89 2.03
N ALA A 438 -34.25 -3.42 2.58
CA ALA A 438 -35.50 -4.13 2.40
C ALA A 438 -35.56 -4.37 0.90
N GLN A 439 -35.61 -5.63 0.48
CA GLN A 439 -35.90 -5.93 -0.92
C GLN A 439 -37.08 -5.03 -1.30
N PRO A 440 -36.99 -4.26 -2.39
CA PRO A 440 -38.14 -3.48 -2.83
C PRO A 440 -39.32 -4.44 -2.87
N LYS A 441 -40.44 -4.07 -2.23
CA LYS A 441 -41.67 -4.88 -2.13
C LYS A 441 -42.27 -5.34 -3.47
N ASN A 442 -41.58 -5.07 -4.59
CA ASN A 442 -41.98 -5.42 -5.94
C ASN A 442 -41.25 -6.66 -6.51
N GLN A 443 -40.62 -7.49 -5.66
CA GLN A 443 -40.20 -8.85 -6.02
C GLN A 443 -40.85 -9.92 -5.14
N GLN A 444 -42.13 -9.74 -4.79
CA GLN A 444 -43.00 -10.81 -4.30
C GLN A 444 -44.06 -11.25 -5.32
N VAL A 445 -43.92 -10.89 -6.59
CA VAL A 445 -44.81 -11.36 -7.66
C VAL A 445 -43.99 -11.80 -8.87
N ALA A 446 -43.28 -12.92 -8.75
CA ALA A 446 -42.84 -13.73 -9.89
C ALA A 446 -42.32 -15.12 -9.46
N GLU A 447 -42.89 -15.73 -8.41
CA GLU A 447 -42.73 -17.17 -8.15
C GLU A 447 -44.11 -17.72 -7.79
N GLY A 448 -44.91 -17.90 -8.84
CA GLY A 448 -46.28 -18.39 -8.78
C GLY A 448 -46.94 -18.16 -10.12
N SER A 449 -47.31 -19.25 -10.79
CA SER A 449 -47.98 -19.34 -12.10
C SER A 449 -47.07 -19.39 -13.35
N LYS A 450 -46.38 -20.52 -13.55
CA LYS A 450 -46.79 -21.55 -14.54
C LYS A 450 -45.89 -22.77 -14.46
#